data_AF-A0A4P7QFT7-F1
#
_entry.id   AF-A0A4P7QFT7-F1
#
_cell.length_a   1.000
_cell.length_b   1.000
_cell.length_c   1.000
_cell.angle_alpha   90.00
_cell.angle_beta   90.00
_cell.angle_gamma   90.00
#
_symmetry.space_group_name_H-M   'P 1'
#
loop_
_entity.id
_entity.type
_entity.pdbx_description
1 polymer ?
#
loop_
_entity_poly.entity_id
_entity_poly.type
_entity_poly.pdbx_seq_one_letter_code
_entity_poly.pdbx_strand_id
1 'polypeptide(L)'
;MQGYYPLGATLGAMITFHEAAAKVHAARGPLAGAAETETHWLFSPSEPDSSLGPTFVNRETGDIEQLDTDPKNWKPRLQAFRAQEPRQLPIPQEFFAHPRAMEQ
;
A
#
# COMPACT_ATOMS: atom_id res chain seq x y z
N MET A 1 29.02 6.80 35.45
CA MET A 1 28.89 5.70 34.47
C MET A 1 28.16 6.25 33.26
N GLN A 2 28.81 6.21 32.10
CA GLN A 2 28.27 6.71 30.84
C GLN A 2 27.24 5.72 30.28
N GLY A 3 26.02 6.18 30.04
CA GLY A 3 25.06 5.55 29.14
C GLY A 3 24.79 6.52 28.00
N TYR A 4 25.76 6.67 27.09
CA TYR A 4 25.54 7.33 25.80
C TYR A 4 24.62 6.41 24.99
N TYR A 5 23.34 6.76 24.92
CA TYR A 5 22.49 6.26 23.85
C TYR A 5 22.94 6.97 22.57
N PRO A 6 23.39 6.28 21.52
CA PRO A 6 23.63 6.95 20.26
C PRO A 6 22.28 7.48 19.76
N LEU A 7 22.18 8.80 19.59
CA LEU A 7 21.28 9.42 18.61
C LEU A 7 21.67 8.87 17.23
N GLY A 8 21.19 7.66 16.93
CA GLY A 8 21.38 6.99 15.66
C GLY A 8 20.26 7.41 14.72
N ALA A 9 20.56 8.40 13.88
CA ALA A 9 19.91 8.70 12.61
C ALA A 9 18.36 8.82 12.62
N THR A 10 17.87 10.06 12.51
CA THR A 10 16.63 10.34 11.78
C THR A 10 16.83 9.94 10.30
N LEU A 11 16.87 8.64 10.02
CA LEU A 11 16.31 8.12 8.78
C LEU A 11 14.83 8.47 8.90
N GLY A 12 14.34 9.41 8.10
CA GLY A 12 12.92 9.80 8.11
C GLY A 12 12.09 8.52 8.19
N ALA A 13 11.29 8.38 9.25
CA ALA A 13 10.70 7.11 9.62
C ALA A 13 9.86 6.59 8.45
N MET A 14 10.44 5.70 7.64
CA MET A 14 9.74 5.05 6.54
C MET A 14 8.56 4.35 7.17
N ILE A 15 7.35 4.68 6.71
CA ILE A 15 6.15 4.08 7.27
C ILE A 15 6.22 2.56 7.06
N THR A 16 5.65 1.81 7.98
CA THR A 16 5.59 0.36 7.85
C THR A 16 4.53 -0.06 6.83
N PHE A 17 4.64 -1.27 6.29
CA PHE A 17 3.62 -1.84 5.42
C PHE A 17 2.24 -1.90 6.09
N HIS A 18 2.20 -2.15 7.40
CA HIS A 18 0.97 -2.16 8.18
C HIS A 18 0.33 -0.77 8.26
N GLU A 19 1.13 0.27 8.51
CA GLU A 19 0.65 1.66 8.48
C GLU A 19 0.15 2.06 7.08
N ALA A 20 0.85 1.64 6.03
CA ALA A 20 0.40 1.86 4.65
C ALA A 20 -0.94 1.17 4.37
N ALA A 21 -1.08 -0.10 4.77
CA ALA A 21 -2.30 -0.86 4.61
C ALA A 21 -3.46 -0.22 5.39
N ALA A 22 -3.23 0.23 6.63
CA ALA A 22 -4.23 0.93 7.42
C ALA A 22 -4.70 2.23 6.76
N LYS A 23 -3.76 3.02 6.20
CA LYS A 23 -4.10 4.26 5.48
C LYS A 23 -4.94 3.98 4.22
N VAL A 24 -4.53 3.01 3.41
CA VAL A 24 -5.31 2.65 2.20
C VAL A 24 -6.65 2.05 2.57
N HIS A 25 -6.72 1.23 3.62
CA HIS A 25 -7.97 0.67 4.12
C HIS A 25 -8.94 1.78 4.58
N ALA A 26 -8.46 2.78 5.30
CA ALA A 26 -9.27 3.94 5.69
C ALA A 26 -9.76 4.76 4.49
N ALA A 27 -8.97 4.83 3.41
CA ALA A 27 -9.31 5.60 2.21
C ALA A 27 -10.19 4.83 1.20
N ARG A 28 -10.02 3.51 1.09
CA ARG A 28 -10.58 2.67 0.02
C ARG A 28 -11.43 1.50 0.50
N GLY A 29 -11.48 1.27 1.81
CA GLY A 29 -12.15 0.12 2.40
C GLY A 29 -11.29 -1.15 2.31
N PRO A 30 -11.93 -2.33 2.38
CA PRO A 30 -11.22 -3.60 2.49
C PRO A 30 -10.28 -3.88 1.31
N LEU A 31 -9.18 -4.58 1.59
CA LEU A 31 -8.10 -4.88 0.66
C LEU A 31 -8.04 -6.37 0.33
N ALA A 32 -7.77 -6.70 -0.94
CA ALA A 32 -7.65 -8.09 -1.41
C ALA A 32 -6.20 -8.53 -1.60
N GLY A 33 -5.27 -7.59 -1.76
CA GLY A 33 -3.87 -7.92 -1.97
C GLY A 33 -2.98 -6.69 -2.00
N ALA A 34 -1.69 -6.92 -1.84
CA ALA A 34 -0.67 -5.90 -2.06
C ALA A 34 0.52 -6.48 -2.82
N ALA A 35 1.24 -5.60 -3.48
CA ALA A 35 2.54 -5.89 -4.06
C ALA A 35 3.51 -4.76 -3.71
N GLU A 36 4.79 -5.06 -3.64
CA GLU A 36 5.83 -4.09 -3.32
C GLU A 36 6.96 -4.06 -4.32
N THR A 37 7.51 -2.88 -4.48
CA THR A 37 8.80 -2.61 -5.15
C THR A 37 9.72 -1.92 -4.13
N GLU A 38 10.93 -1.58 -4.54
CA GLU A 38 11.87 -0.81 -3.69
C GLU A 38 11.27 0.52 -3.23
N THR A 39 10.43 1.15 -4.04
CA THR A 39 9.96 2.53 -3.82
C THR A 39 8.48 2.62 -3.44
N HIS A 40 7.65 1.68 -3.87
CA HIS A 40 6.19 1.78 -3.69
C HIS A 40 5.54 0.47 -3.26
N TRP A 41 4.47 0.60 -2.48
CA TRP A 41 3.45 -0.42 -2.32
C TRP A 41 2.28 -0.14 -3.25
N LEU A 42 1.76 -1.17 -3.90
CA LEU A 42 0.52 -1.14 -4.66
C LEU A 42 -0.51 -1.97 -3.91
N PHE A 43 -1.61 -1.34 -3.51
CA PHE A 43 -2.72 -2.02 -2.82
C PHE A 43 -3.89 -2.22 -3.78
N SER A 44 -4.46 -3.42 -3.73
CA SER A 44 -5.65 -3.77 -4.49
C SER A 44 -6.86 -3.77 -3.55
N PRO A 45 -7.86 -2.89 -3.76
CA PRO A 45 -9.10 -2.94 -3.00
C PRO A 45 -9.87 -4.23 -3.33
N SER A 46 -10.59 -4.77 -2.35
CA SER A 46 -11.45 -5.93 -2.54
C SER A 46 -12.67 -5.62 -3.40
N GLU A 47 -13.21 -4.41 -3.25
CA GLU A 47 -14.31 -3.88 -4.05
C GLU A 47 -13.76 -2.73 -4.90
N PRO A 48 -13.22 -3.01 -6.10
CA PRO A 48 -12.67 -1.97 -6.95
C PRO A 48 -13.77 -1.05 -7.47
N ASP A 49 -13.74 0.21 -7.02
CA ASP A 49 -14.56 1.28 -7.59
C ASP A 49 -14.06 1.62 -9.00
N SER A 50 -14.93 1.47 -10.00
CA SER A 50 -14.66 1.84 -11.40
C SER A 50 -14.35 3.33 -11.60
N SER A 51 -14.68 4.14 -10.60
CA SER A 51 -14.48 5.59 -10.56
C SER A 51 -13.13 5.99 -9.96
N LEU A 52 -12.24 5.03 -9.65
CA LEU A 52 -10.94 5.32 -9.06
C LEU A 52 -9.85 4.38 -9.61
N GLY A 53 -8.67 4.94 -9.89
CA GLY A 53 -7.52 4.19 -10.35
C GLY A 53 -6.82 3.38 -9.24
N PRO A 54 -5.70 2.69 -9.60
CA PRO A 54 -4.86 1.98 -8.64
C PRO A 54 -4.29 2.93 -7.58
N THR A 55 -4.10 2.40 -6.36
CA THR A 55 -3.61 3.16 -5.21
C THR A 55 -2.18 2.75 -4.89
N PHE A 56 -1.25 3.69 -5.07
CA PHE A 56 0.15 3.52 -4.72
C PHE A 56 0.42 4.20 -3.38
N VAL A 57 1.36 3.64 -2.62
CA VAL A 57 1.89 4.27 -1.42
C VAL A 57 3.39 4.36 -1.55
N ASN A 58 3.93 5.57 -1.46
CA ASN A 58 5.38 5.78 -1.45
C ASN A 58 5.94 5.23 -0.14
N ARG A 59 6.96 4.37 -0.19
CA ARG A 59 7.54 3.71 1.00
C ARG A 59 8.38 4.67 1.84
N GLU A 60 8.97 5.68 1.23
CA GLU A 60 9.83 6.64 1.89
C GLU A 60 9.01 7.69 2.63
N THR A 61 7.96 8.21 1.99
CA THR A 61 7.14 9.31 2.55
C THR A 61 5.84 8.85 3.19
N GLY A 62 5.32 7.69 2.77
CA GLY A 62 4.02 7.21 3.18
C GLY A 62 2.82 7.95 2.59
N ASP A 63 3.05 8.72 1.53
CA ASP A 63 1.99 9.40 0.78
C ASP A 63 1.18 8.41 -0.04
N ILE A 64 -0.14 8.59 -0.05
CA ILE A 64 -1.05 7.86 -0.92
C ILE A 64 -1.10 8.59 -2.26
N GLU A 65 -0.60 7.95 -3.30
CA GLU A 65 -0.80 8.34 -4.68
C GLU A 65 -1.99 7.58 -5.26
N GLN A 66 -3.15 8.22 -5.17
CA GLN A 66 -4.36 7.73 -5.84
C GLN A 66 -4.40 8.27 -7.26
N LEU A 67 -4.31 7.38 -8.24
CA LEU A 67 -4.42 7.77 -9.63
C LEU A 67 -5.89 7.92 -10.04
N ASP A 68 -6.14 8.80 -11.01
CA ASP A 68 -7.46 9.02 -11.59
C ASP A 68 -7.95 7.79 -12.39
N THR A 69 -9.15 7.89 -12.97
CA THR A 69 -9.76 6.80 -13.73
C THR A 69 -9.22 6.63 -15.13
N ASP A 70 -8.59 7.65 -15.71
CA ASP A 70 -8.13 7.59 -17.10
C ASP A 70 -6.99 6.59 -17.21
N PRO A 71 -7.19 5.46 -17.93
CA PRO A 71 -6.13 4.47 -18.11
C PRO A 71 -4.86 5.04 -18.71
N LYS A 72 -4.91 6.15 -19.45
CA LYS A 72 -3.70 6.80 -19.97
C LYS A 72 -2.79 7.33 -18.87
N ASN A 73 -3.35 7.72 -17.71
CA ASN A 73 -2.60 8.31 -16.61
C ASN A 73 -2.01 7.26 -15.67
N TRP A 74 -2.67 6.10 -15.51
CA TRP A 74 -2.22 5.07 -14.58
C TRP A 74 -1.65 3.79 -15.22
N LYS A 75 -2.04 3.43 -16.44
CA LYS A 75 -1.58 2.18 -17.08
C LYS A 75 -0.07 2.16 -17.32
N PRO A 76 0.59 3.25 -17.78
CA PRO A 76 2.05 3.26 -17.93
C PRO A 76 2.77 3.09 -16.58
N ARG A 77 2.28 3.74 -15.52
CA ARG A 77 2.82 3.60 -14.16
C ARG A 77 2.65 2.17 -13.64
N LEU A 78 1.47 1.56 -13.83
CA LEU A 78 1.24 0.17 -13.44
C LEU A 78 2.13 -0.81 -14.22
N GLN A 79 2.37 -0.56 -15.51
CA GLN A 79 3.30 -1.36 -16.31
C GLN A 79 4.74 -1.22 -15.81
N ALA A 80 5.20 0.01 -15.53
CA ALA A 80 6.53 0.25 -14.96
C ALA A 80 6.69 -0.38 -13.56
N PHE A 81 5.64 -0.37 -12.76
CA PHE A 81 5.60 -1.07 -11.47
C PHE A 81 5.73 -2.59 -11.67
N ARG A 82 4.96 -3.17 -12.59
CA ARG A 82 5.02 -4.62 -12.88
C ARG A 82 6.37 -5.06 -13.48
N ALA A 83 7.02 -4.19 -14.26
CA ALA A 83 8.33 -4.45 -14.84
C ALA A 83 9.45 -4.55 -13.80
N GLN A 84 9.24 -4.04 -12.57
CA GLN A 84 10.15 -4.20 -11.44
C GLN A 84 9.99 -5.55 -10.72
N GLU A 85 9.18 -6.46 -11.26
CA GLU A 85 8.90 -7.78 -10.69
C GLU A 85 8.49 -7.70 -9.20
N PRO A 86 7.41 -6.96 -8.90
CA PRO A 86 7.07 -6.60 -7.54
C PRO A 86 6.76 -7.85 -6.71
N ARG A 87 7.28 -7.88 -5.48
CA ARG A 87 7.02 -8.97 -4.54
C ARG A 87 5.60 -8.86 -4.02
N GLN A 88 4.83 -9.93 -4.15
CA GLN A 88 3.49 -9.99 -3.54
C GLN A 88 3.62 -10.05 -2.02
N LEU A 89 2.81 -9.25 -1.34
CA LEU A 89 2.75 -9.21 0.12
C LEU A 89 1.39 -9.69 0.62
N PRO A 90 1.37 -10.54 1.67
CA PRO A 90 0.12 -10.89 2.32
C PRO A 90 -0.43 -9.65 3.03
N ILE A 91 -1.72 -9.37 2.80
CA ILE A 91 -2.45 -8.34 3.54
C ILE A 91 -2.72 -8.85 4.96
N PRO A 92 -2.48 -8.04 6.01
CA PRO A 92 -2.88 -8.38 7.38
C PRO A 92 -4.38 -8.64 7.46
N GLN A 93 -4.79 -9.65 8.22
CA GLN A 93 -6.16 -10.15 8.24
C GLN A 93 -7.20 -9.08 8.60
N GLU A 94 -6.82 -8.10 9.42
CA GLU A 94 -7.68 -6.97 9.81
C GLU A 94 -8.06 -6.02 8.66
N PHE A 95 -7.27 -6.00 7.57
CA PHE A 95 -7.55 -5.18 6.38
C PHE A 95 -8.11 -5.99 5.23
N PHE A 96 -8.22 -7.32 5.38
CA PHE A 96 -8.82 -8.16 4.36
C PHE A 96 -10.31 -7.82 4.26
N ALA A 97 -10.91 -7.92 3.06
CA ALA A 97 -12.36 -8.05 2.99
C ALA A 97 -12.74 -9.19 3.90
N HIS A 98 -13.41 -8.88 5.02
CA HIS A 98 -14.01 -9.88 5.88
C HIS A 98 -14.50 -11.00 4.97
N PRO A 99 -14.08 -12.27 5.16
CA PRO A 99 -14.89 -13.34 4.61
C PRO A 99 -16.26 -12.99 5.16
N ARG A 100 -17.22 -12.61 4.30
CA ARG A 100 -18.61 -12.48 4.70
C ARG A 100 -18.82 -13.69 5.58
N ALA A 101 -19.19 -13.45 6.84
CA ALA A 101 -19.56 -14.52 7.72
C ALA A 101 -20.43 -15.46 6.88
N MET A 102 -19.96 -16.69 6.69
CA MET A 102 -20.84 -17.78 6.30
C MET A 102 -21.79 -17.96 7.49
N GLU A 103 -22.72 -17.03 7.64
CA GLU A 103 -23.94 -17.16 8.43
C GLU A 103 -25.07 -17.36 7.43
N GLN A 104 -25.15 -18.60 6.93
CA GLN A 104 -26.39 -19.29 6.56
C GLN A 104 -26.19 -20.75 6.96
#